data_AF-A0A9D1M792-F1
#
_entry.id   AF-A0A9D1M792-F1
#
_cell.length_a   1.000
_cell.length_b   1.000
_cell.length_c   1.000
_cell.angle_alpha   90.00
_cell.angle_beta   90.00
_cell.angle_gamma   90.00
#
_symmetry.space_group_name_H-M   'P 1'
#
loop_
_entity.id
_entity.type
_entity.pdbx_description
1 polymer ?
#
loop_
_entity_poly.entity_id
_entity_poly.type
_entity_poly.pdbx_seq_one_letter_code
_entity_poly.pdbx_strand_id
1 'polypeptide(L)'
;MFWILGTTVVGMCIGYLLRNRRKLFSHIRHLILWVIYLLLFAMGLSVGSNDLVMDNLGGLGIRAIVISLVGTAGSVFLSWLLYRNLFVSDKKRK
;
A
#
# COMPACT_ATOMS: atom_id res chain seq x y z
N MET A 1 9.64 14.26 14.61
CA MET A 1 8.60 14.32 13.55
C MET A 1 9.06 15.11 12.32
N PHE A 2 9.60 16.33 12.50
CA PHE A 2 10.15 17.13 11.40
C PHE A 2 11.22 16.43 10.55
N TRP A 3 12.06 15.57 11.15
CA TRP A 3 13.07 14.81 10.41
C TRP A 3 12.46 13.90 9.32
N ILE A 4 11.34 13.24 9.60
CA ILE A 4 10.63 12.37 8.64
C ILE A 4 9.97 13.19 7.53
N LEU A 5 9.46 14.37 7.85
CA LEU A 5 8.95 15.31 6.84
C LEU A 5 10.10 15.76 5.91
N GLY A 6 11.26 16.11 6.49
CA GLY A 6 12.45 16.49 5.74
C GLY A 6 12.92 15.39 4.78
N THR A 7 13.01 14.14 5.24
CA THR A 7 13.44 13.02 4.37
C THR A 7 12.46 12.76 3.23
N THR A 8 11.16 12.95 3.45
CA THR A 8 10.13 12.79 2.40
C THR A 8 10.26 13.85 1.31
N VAL A 9 10.49 15.12 1.69
CA VAL A 9 10.72 16.22 0.74
C VAL A 9 12.02 15.99 -0.04
N VAL A 10 13.08 15.59 0.64
CA VAL A 10 14.37 15.26 0.00
C VAL A 10 14.21 14.10 -0.99
N GLY A 11 13.49 13.05 -0.62
CA GLY A 11 13.17 11.92 -1.51
C GLY A 11 12.41 12.35 -2.77
N MET A 12 11.46 13.29 -2.63
CA MET A 12 10.74 13.85 -3.77
C MET A 12 11.66 14.67 -4.70
N CYS A 13 12.54 15.51 -4.15
CA CYS A 13 13.52 16.27 -4.92
C CYS A 13 14.50 15.36 -5.68
N ILE A 14 15.01 14.33 -5.01
CA ILE A 14 15.90 13.32 -5.63
C ILE A 14 15.15 12.59 -6.75
N GLY A 15 13.92 12.13 -6.50
CA GLY A 15 13.08 11.48 -7.51
C GLY A 15 12.81 12.36 -8.72
N TYR A 16 12.64 13.67 -8.51
CA TYR A 16 12.45 14.64 -9.59
C TYR A 16 13.73 14.81 -10.43
N LEU A 17 14.90 14.93 -9.81
CA LEU A 17 16.18 15.06 -10.50
C LEU A 17 16.54 13.79 -11.30
N LEU A 18 16.21 12.61 -10.79
CA LEU A 18 16.49 11.33 -11.44
C LEU A 18 15.49 10.97 -12.55
N ARG A 19 14.37 11.72 -12.69
CA ARG A 19 13.27 11.45 -13.64
C ARG A 19 13.71 11.31 -15.09
N ASN A 20 14.79 11.96 -15.50
CA ASN A 20 15.27 11.94 -16.88
C ASN A 20 15.95 10.61 -17.29
N ARG A 21 16.28 9.73 -16.34
CA ARG A 21 17.01 8.47 -16.60
C ARG A 21 16.06 7.27 -16.73
N ARG A 22 15.27 7.19 -17.80
CA ARG A 22 14.28 6.10 -18.01
C ARG A 22 14.86 4.68 -17.93
N LYS A 23 16.11 4.47 -18.37
CA LYS A 23 16.78 3.15 -18.31
C LYS A 23 17.06 2.69 -16.87
N LEU A 24 17.39 3.61 -15.97
CA LEU A 24 17.60 3.33 -14.54
C LEU A 24 16.31 2.86 -13.87
N PHE A 25 15.19 3.55 -14.13
CA PHE A 25 13.88 3.15 -13.62
C PHE A 25 13.45 1.74 -14.05
N SER A 26 13.85 1.29 -15.24
CA SER A 26 13.55 -0.06 -15.70
C SER A 26 14.31 -1.13 -14.91
N HIS A 27 15.60 -0.91 -14.63
CA HIS A 27 16.41 -1.83 -13.84
C HIS A 27 15.96 -1.84 -12.38
N ILE A 28 15.66 -0.67 -11.81
CA ILE A 28 15.15 -0.52 -10.45
C ILE A 28 13.83 -1.29 -10.29
N ARG A 29 12.91 -1.20 -11.26
CA ARG A 29 11.65 -1.96 -11.22
C ARG A 29 11.88 -3.47 -11.19
N HIS A 30 12.79 -3.99 -12.01
CA HIS A 30 13.10 -5.42 -12.00
C HIS A 30 13.75 -5.85 -10.68
N LEU A 31 14.66 -5.02 -10.14
CA LEU A 31 15.30 -5.27 -8.84
C LEU A 31 14.27 -5.28 -7.71
N ILE A 32 13.36 -4.31 -7.66
CA ILE A 32 12.29 -4.24 -6.67
C ILE A 32 11.42 -5.50 -6.72
N LEU A 33 11.02 -5.94 -7.92
CA LEU A 33 10.22 -7.16 -8.05
C LEU A 33 10.98 -8.39 -7.54
N TRP A 34 12.25 -8.52 -7.91
CA TRP A 34 13.12 -9.59 -7.41
C TRP A 34 13.23 -9.58 -5.88
N VAL A 35 13.41 -8.41 -5.29
CA VAL A 35 13.46 -8.22 -3.84
C VAL A 35 12.12 -8.58 -3.20
N ILE A 36 10.98 -8.14 -3.75
CA ILE A 36 9.66 -8.50 -3.24
C ILE A 36 9.47 -10.02 -3.27
N TYR A 37 9.84 -10.71 -4.35
CA TYR A 37 9.76 -12.18 -4.41
C TYR A 37 10.63 -12.85 -3.34
N LEU A 38 11.87 -12.37 -3.16
CA LEU A 38 12.78 -12.91 -2.16
C LEU A 38 12.27 -12.68 -0.74
N LEU A 39 11.76 -11.47 -0.46
CA LEU A 39 11.14 -11.15 0.83
C LEU A 39 9.89 -11.98 1.08
N LEU A 40 9.03 -12.15 0.07
CA LEU A 40 7.81 -12.94 0.20
C LEU A 40 8.13 -14.42 0.46
N PHE A 41 9.18 -14.94 -0.20
CA PHE A 41 9.68 -16.29 0.06
C PHE A 41 10.23 -16.43 1.48
N ALA A 42 11.08 -15.50 1.93
CA ALA A 42 11.62 -15.51 3.28
C ALA A 42 10.52 -15.36 4.35
N MET A 43 9.54 -14.49 4.11
CA MET A 43 8.37 -14.34 4.97
C MET A 43 7.56 -15.64 5.01
N GLY A 44 7.32 -16.28 3.87
CA GLY A 44 6.62 -17.56 3.79
C GLY A 44 7.33 -18.67 4.57
N LEU A 45 8.66 -18.77 4.46
CA LEU A 45 9.46 -19.71 5.25
C LEU A 45 9.36 -19.42 6.75
N SER A 46 9.51 -18.16 7.16
CA SER A 46 9.46 -17.75 8.57
C SER A 46 8.09 -17.97 9.20
N VAL A 47 7.01 -17.82 8.44
CA VAL A 47 5.64 -18.07 8.90
C VAL A 47 5.35 -19.57 8.90
N GLY A 48 5.83 -20.29 7.88
CA GLY A 48 5.63 -21.73 7.72
C GLY A 48 6.34 -22.58 8.78
N SER A 49 7.50 -22.15 9.25
CA SER A 49 8.25 -22.83 10.31
C SER A 49 7.79 -22.48 11.73
N ASN A 50 6.81 -21.59 11.87
CA ASN A 50 6.30 -21.17 13.16
C ASN A 50 4.98 -21.88 13.49
N ASP A 51 5.06 -22.93 14.32
CA ASP A 51 3.91 -23.75 14.70
C ASP A 51 2.77 -22.94 15.33
N LEU A 52 3.07 -21.90 16.12
CA LEU A 52 2.05 -21.04 16.73
C LEU A 52 1.23 -20.30 15.67
N VAL A 53 1.91 -19.81 14.62
CA VAL A 53 1.22 -19.13 13.53
C VAL A 53 0.45 -20.13 12.70
N MET A 54 1.05 -21.29 12.37
CA MET A 54 0.44 -22.38 11.60
C MET A 54 -0.87 -22.88 12.22
N ASP A 55 -0.87 -23.12 13.54
CA ASP A 55 -2.03 -23.60 14.30
C ASP A 55 -3.14 -22.54 14.38
N ASN A 56 -2.77 -21.26 14.41
CA ASN A 56 -3.71 -20.13 14.46
C ASN A 56 -4.01 -19.51 13.09
N LEU A 57 -3.55 -20.08 11.98
CA LEU A 57 -3.70 -19.51 10.63
C LEU A 57 -5.17 -19.26 10.28
N GLY A 58 -6.06 -20.19 10.63
CA GLY A 58 -7.50 -20.01 10.39
C GLY A 58 -8.06 -18.78 11.10
N GLY A 59 -7.72 -18.60 12.38
CA GLY A 59 -8.13 -17.44 13.17
C GLY A 59 -7.53 -16.13 12.67
N LEU A 60 -6.23 -16.12 12.36
CA LEU A 60 -5.53 -14.97 11.80
C LEU A 60 -6.07 -14.60 10.41
N GLY A 61 -6.34 -15.60 9.57
CA GLY A 61 -6.88 -15.44 8.23
C GLY A 61 -8.28 -14.83 8.23
N ILE A 62 -9.18 -15.33 9.07
CA ILE A 62 -10.54 -14.76 9.20
C ILE A 62 -10.46 -13.31 9.69
N ARG A 63 -9.65 -13.03 10.72
CA ARG A 63 -9.45 -11.65 11.20
C ARG A 63 -8.92 -10.74 10.10
N ALA A 64 -7.93 -11.18 9.33
CA ALA A 64 -7.38 -10.43 8.21
C ALA A 64 -8.44 -10.13 7.15
N ILE A 65 -9.23 -11.14 6.75
CA ILE A 65 -10.32 -10.97 5.76
C ILE A 65 -11.34 -9.94 6.25
N VAL A 66 -11.78 -10.03 7.51
CA VAL A 66 -12.74 -9.09 8.09
C VAL A 66 -12.19 -7.67 8.08
N ILE A 67 -10.94 -7.47 8.50
CA ILE A 67 -10.30 -6.15 8.53
C ILE A 67 -10.16 -5.59 7.10
N SER A 68 -9.72 -6.40 6.14
CA SER A 68 -9.58 -5.98 4.74
C SER A 68 -10.92 -5.62 4.10
N LEU A 69 -11.98 -6.40 4.35
CA LEU A 69 -13.32 -6.12 3.83
C LEU A 69 -13.89 -4.84 4.44
N VAL A 70 -13.84 -4.71 5.77
CA VAL A 70 -14.35 -3.53 6.47
C VAL A 70 -13.58 -2.27 6.06
N GLY A 71 -12.25 -2.34 5.95
CA GLY A 71 -11.42 -1.23 5.51
C GLY A 71 -11.71 -0.81 4.06
N THR A 72 -11.84 -1.78 3.15
CA THR A 72 -12.15 -1.49 1.73
C THR A 72 -13.58 -0.94 1.59
N ALA A 73 -14.56 -1.58 2.23
CA ALA A 73 -15.95 -1.14 2.21
C ALA A 73 -16.12 0.26 2.82
N GLY A 74 -15.45 0.53 3.95
CA GLY A 74 -15.46 1.85 4.58
C GLY A 74 -14.85 2.93 3.70
N SER A 75 -13.73 2.63 3.03
CA SER A 75 -13.07 3.57 2.11
C SER A 75 -13.94 3.88 0.89
N VAL A 76 -14.58 2.86 0.30
CA VAL A 76 -15.51 3.02 -0.83
C VAL A 76 -16.78 3.78 -0.39
N PHE A 77 -17.33 3.47 0.78
CA PHE A 77 -18.50 4.14 1.32
C PHE A 77 -18.25 5.64 1.57
N LEU A 78 -17.09 5.98 2.17
CA LEU A 78 -16.73 7.37 2.41
C LEU A 78 -16.45 8.11 1.10
N SER A 79 -15.78 7.47 0.14
CA SER A 79 -15.58 8.03 -1.21
C SER A 79 -16.92 8.32 -1.90
N TRP A 80 -17.89 7.42 -1.80
CA TRP A 80 -19.24 7.61 -2.33
C TRP A 80 -20.00 8.73 -1.61
N LEU A 81 -19.90 8.81 -0.28
CA LEU A 81 -20.52 9.88 0.52
C LEU A 81 -19.96 11.26 0.12
N LEU A 82 -18.64 11.37 -0.01
CA LEU A 82 -17.96 12.59 -0.46
C LEU A 82 -18.35 12.95 -1.89
N TYR A 83 -18.42 11.95 -2.78
CA TYR A 83 -18.87 12.15 -4.16
C TYR A 83 -20.30 12.71 -4.20
N ARG A 84 -21.22 12.17 -3.39
CA ARG A 84 -22.59 12.65 -3.31
C ARG A 84 -22.69 14.04 -2.67
N ASN A 85 -21.96 14.33 -1.60
CA ASN A 85 -22.07 15.62 -0.91
C ASN A 85 -21.41 16.77 -1.67
N LEU A 86 -20.30 16.53 -2.38
CA LEU A 86 -19.56 17.57 -3.09
C LEU A 86 -19.97 17.69 -4.56
N PHE A 87 -20.10 16.58 -5.29
CA PHE A 87 -20.34 16.62 -6.75
C PHE A 87 -21.82 16.64 -7.14
N VAL A 88 -22.75 16.14 -6.32
CA VAL A 88 -24.20 16.26 -6.60
C VAL A 88 -24.73 17.66 -6.23
N SER A 89 -24.13 18.33 -5.24
CA SER A 89 -24.47 19.73 -4.91
C SER A 89 -24.04 20.72 -6.00
N ASP A 90 -22.94 20.46 -6.71
CA ASP A 90 -22.48 21.34 -7.80
C ASP A 90 -23.42 21.32 -9.02
N LYS A 91 -24.17 20.22 -9.21
CA LYS A 91 -25.17 20.13 -10.29
C LYS A 91 -26.45 20.96 -10.01
N LYS A 92 -26.66 21.44 -8.78
CA LYS A 92 -27.75 22.36 -8.42
C LYS A 92 -27.37 23.84 -8.52
N ARG A 93 -26.11 24.15 -8.87
CA ARG A 93 -25.56 25.52 -8.94
C ARG A 93 -25.13 25.95 -10.35
N LYS A 94 -25.57 25.22 -11.38
CA LYS A 94 -25.60 25.68 -12.77
C LYS A 94 -27.04 25.82 -13.24
#